data_AF-A0A565C556-F1
#
_entry.id   AF-A0A565C556-F1
#
_cell.length_a   1.000
_cell.length_b   1.000
_cell.length_c   1.000
_cell.angle_alpha   90.00
_cell.angle_beta   90.00
_cell.angle_gamma   90.00
#
_symmetry.space_group_name_H-M   'P 1'
#
loop_
_entity.id
_entity.type
_entity.pdbx_description
1 polymer ?
#
loop_
_entity_poly.entity_id
_entity_poly.type
_entity_poly.pdbx_seq_one_letter_code
_entity_poly.pdbx_strand_id
1 'polypeptide(L)'
;MGNHLLTLSLLLVAVCVCVSVITTKLNPKETISDSDFASAIPTEIHGVKILRQPSNTKLAQLGVASWPKSVPFSIPFVTFDYISASLLHWWEGKPSKFPWTFTKTETMYLVEGKVIVNVEGYDNEEEAFEIGKGDVVVFPKDMKVVWKITEAVKKHYSLED
;
A
#
# COMPACT_ATOMS: atom_id res chain seq x y z
N MET A 1 -43.85 -21.35 51.22
CA MET A 1 -43.01 -21.61 50.03
C MET A 1 -43.57 -20.80 48.86
N GLY A 2 -43.01 -19.64 48.53
CA GLY A 2 -43.56 -18.81 47.44
C GLY A 2 -42.69 -17.66 46.90
N ASN A 3 -41.44 -17.51 47.36
CA ASN A 3 -40.65 -16.30 47.09
C ASN A 3 -39.41 -16.55 46.21
N HIS A 4 -39.07 -17.82 45.94
CA HIS A 4 -37.93 -18.19 45.08
C HIS A 4 -38.28 -18.23 43.59
N LEU A 5 -39.56 -18.38 43.23
CA LEU A 5 -39.98 -18.46 41.82
C LEU A 5 -40.10 -17.07 41.17
N LEU A 6 -40.45 -16.04 41.97
CA LEU A 6 -40.59 -14.66 41.51
C LEU A 6 -39.24 -13.97 41.27
N THR A 7 -38.21 -14.32 42.05
CA THR A 7 -36.86 -13.76 41.91
C THR A 7 -36.14 -14.31 40.67
N LEU A 8 -36.36 -15.59 40.33
CA LEU A 8 -35.81 -16.20 39.11
C LEU A 8 -36.40 -15.59 37.83
N SER A 9 -37.71 -15.27 37.85
CA SER A 9 -38.39 -14.65 36.70
C SER A 9 -37.92 -13.22 36.46
N LEU A 10 -37.60 -12.45 37.51
CA LEU A 10 -37.14 -11.07 37.38
C LEU A 10 -35.69 -10.99 36.84
N LEU A 11 -34.84 -11.95 37.23
CA LEU A 11 -33.46 -12.07 36.73
C LEU A 11 -33.40 -12.46 35.25
N LEU A 12 -34.29 -13.35 34.78
CA LEU A 12 -34.33 -13.78 33.38
C LEU A 12 -34.78 -12.65 32.44
N VAL A 13 -35.74 -11.81 32.88
CA VAL A 13 -36.19 -10.62 32.14
C VAL A 13 -35.08 -9.55 32.11
N ALA A 14 -34.37 -9.34 33.21
CA ALA A 14 -33.25 -8.40 33.26
C ALA A 14 -32.13 -8.81 32.28
N VAL A 15 -31.75 -10.09 32.22
CA VAL A 15 -30.72 -10.58 31.28
C VAL A 15 -31.17 -10.43 29.82
N CYS A 16 -32.44 -10.68 29.48
CA CYS A 16 -32.95 -10.50 28.12
C CYS A 16 -32.93 -9.03 27.66
N VAL A 17 -33.24 -8.08 28.55
CA VAL A 17 -33.17 -6.64 28.24
C VAL A 17 -31.72 -6.20 28.07
N CYS A 18 -30.79 -6.70 28.90
CA CYS A 18 -29.37 -6.38 28.79
C CYS A 18 -28.74 -6.90 27.48
N VAL A 19 -29.07 -8.11 27.03
CA VAL A 19 -28.56 -8.65 25.76
C VAL A 19 -29.08 -7.86 24.55
N SER A 20 -30.35 -7.44 24.59
CA SER A 20 -30.98 -6.67 23.50
C SER A 20 -30.38 -5.27 23.34
N VAL A 21 -29.97 -4.62 24.45
CA VAL A 21 -29.34 -3.29 24.44
C VAL A 21 -27.90 -3.34 23.92
N ILE A 22 -27.18 -4.45 24.16
CA ILE A 22 -25.78 -4.61 23.70
C ILE A 22 -25.72 -4.87 22.18
N THR A 23 -26.71 -5.56 21.60
CA THR A 23 -26.72 -5.86 20.16
C THR A 23 -27.09 -4.68 19.24
N THR A 24 -27.53 -3.55 19.79
CA THR A 24 -28.00 -2.39 18.99
C THR A 24 -27.00 -1.23 18.89
N LYS A 25 -25.79 -1.34 19.44
CA LYS A 25 -24.92 -0.15 19.63
C LYS A 25 -23.44 -0.31 19.25
N LEU A 26 -23.09 -1.25 18.38
CA LEU A 26 -21.80 -1.25 17.66
C LEU A 26 -21.98 -1.71 16.21
N ASN A 27 -22.78 -0.97 15.44
CA ASN A 27 -22.46 -0.77 14.04
C ASN A 27 -21.79 0.61 13.97
N PRO A 28 -20.45 0.72 13.98
CA PRO A 28 -19.84 1.87 13.36
C PRO A 28 -20.12 1.71 11.87
N LYS A 29 -21.26 2.26 11.43
CA LYS A 29 -21.32 2.87 10.11
C LYS A 29 -20.26 3.95 10.19
N GLU A 30 -19.04 3.59 9.80
CA GLU A 30 -18.00 4.56 9.52
C GLU A 30 -18.63 5.52 8.52
N THR A 31 -19.02 6.68 9.04
CA THR A 31 -19.16 7.89 8.29
C THR A 31 -17.80 8.05 7.64
N ILE A 32 -17.71 7.59 6.39
CA ILE A 32 -16.69 8.00 5.44
C ILE A 32 -16.83 9.50 5.42
N SER A 33 -16.00 10.16 6.22
CA SER A 33 -15.74 11.57 6.09
C SER A 33 -15.25 11.74 4.66
N ASP A 34 -15.98 12.53 3.89
CA ASP A 34 -15.70 12.88 2.48
C ASP A 34 -14.31 13.54 2.27
N SER A 35 -13.46 13.58 3.30
CA SER A 35 -12.04 13.95 3.27
C SER A 35 -11.11 12.84 2.74
N ASP A 36 -11.52 11.58 2.66
CA ASP A 36 -10.66 10.48 2.17
C ASP A 36 -10.65 10.34 0.63
N PHE A 37 -11.54 11.01 -0.08
CA PHE A 37 -11.60 10.96 -1.55
C PHE A 37 -10.63 11.93 -2.25
N ALA A 38 -9.93 12.79 -1.50
CA ALA A 38 -9.07 13.82 -2.08
C ALA A 38 -7.70 13.34 -2.57
N SER A 39 -7.26 12.10 -2.25
CA SER A 39 -5.93 11.59 -2.64
C SER A 39 -5.94 10.46 -3.69
N ALA A 40 -7.05 10.25 -4.40
CA ALA A 40 -7.25 9.05 -5.21
C ALA A 40 -7.15 9.24 -6.74
N ILE A 41 -6.94 10.46 -7.24
CA ILE A 41 -6.75 10.71 -8.67
C ILE A 41 -5.27 10.54 -9.01
N PRO A 42 -4.87 9.57 -9.85
CA PRO A 42 -3.50 9.46 -10.31
C PRO A 42 -3.11 10.71 -11.10
N THR A 43 -1.98 11.33 -10.76
CA THR A 43 -1.36 12.33 -11.63
C THR A 43 -0.64 11.60 -12.76
N GLU A 44 -0.76 12.10 -13.98
CA GLU A 44 0.00 11.60 -15.12
C GLU A 44 1.05 12.65 -15.52
N ILE A 45 2.33 12.27 -15.46
CA ILE A 45 3.46 13.13 -15.83
C ILE A 45 4.24 12.39 -16.91
N HIS A 46 4.32 12.95 -18.12
CA HIS A 46 5.08 12.39 -19.24
C HIS A 46 4.73 10.91 -19.55
N GLY A 47 3.45 10.53 -19.38
CA GLY A 47 2.96 9.16 -19.55
C GLY A 47 3.20 8.21 -18.37
N VAL A 48 3.82 8.69 -17.28
CA VAL A 48 3.99 7.96 -16.02
C VAL A 48 2.83 8.28 -15.09
N LYS A 49 2.13 7.24 -14.61
CA LYS A 49 1.03 7.41 -13.66
C LYS A 49 1.55 7.35 -12.24
N ILE A 50 1.25 8.35 -11.44
CA ILE A 50 1.72 8.49 -10.07
C ILE A 50 0.50 8.65 -9.16
N LEU A 51 0.34 7.71 -8.24
CA LEU A 51 -0.63 7.77 -7.17
C LEU A 51 0.11 8.07 -5.88
N ARG A 52 -0.02 9.32 -5.40
CA ARG A 52 0.66 9.80 -4.20
C ARG A 52 0.00 9.24 -2.96
N GLN A 53 0.81 8.61 -2.11
CA GLN A 53 0.45 8.15 -0.77
C GLN A 53 -0.99 7.59 -0.65
N PRO A 54 -1.38 6.59 -1.46
CA PRO A 54 -2.73 6.06 -1.46
C PRO A 54 -3.09 5.44 -0.10
N SER A 55 -4.37 5.54 0.27
CA SER A 55 -4.90 4.94 1.49
C SER A 55 -4.72 3.42 1.49
N ASN A 56 -4.68 2.80 2.68
CA ASN A 56 -4.54 1.35 2.82
C ASN A 56 -5.61 0.56 2.06
N THR A 57 -6.84 1.08 1.98
CA THR A 57 -7.93 0.50 1.19
C THR A 57 -7.60 0.49 -0.30
N LYS A 58 -7.01 1.57 -0.82
CA LYS A 58 -6.59 1.66 -2.22
C LYS A 58 -5.39 0.77 -2.52
N LEU A 59 -4.43 0.68 -1.59
CA LEU A 59 -3.33 -0.29 -1.67
C LEU A 59 -3.85 -1.73 -1.71
N ALA A 60 -4.89 -2.05 -0.94
CA ALA A 60 -5.51 -3.37 -0.95
C ALA A 60 -6.22 -3.66 -2.27
N GLN A 61 -6.95 -2.68 -2.82
CA GLN A 61 -7.59 -2.80 -4.14
C GLN A 61 -6.58 -2.99 -5.28
N LEU A 62 -5.42 -2.35 -5.20
CA LEU A 62 -4.34 -2.49 -6.19
C LEU A 62 -3.52 -3.78 -6.01
N GLY A 63 -3.86 -4.63 -5.03
CA GLY A 63 -3.08 -5.82 -4.67
C GLY A 63 -1.74 -5.52 -3.99
N VAL A 64 -1.28 -4.26 -4.00
CA VAL A 64 -0.04 -3.79 -3.37
C VAL A 64 0.00 -4.06 -1.85
N ALA A 65 -1.14 -4.04 -1.16
CA ALA A 65 -1.16 -4.34 0.28
C ALA A 65 -0.84 -5.80 0.61
N SER A 66 -0.99 -6.71 -0.36
CA SER A 66 -0.63 -8.13 -0.22
C SER A 66 0.88 -8.36 -0.37
N TRP A 67 1.62 -7.35 -0.84
CA TRP A 67 3.06 -7.41 -0.94
C TRP A 67 3.66 -7.39 0.46
N PRO A 68 4.61 -8.30 0.77
CA PRO A 68 5.13 -8.42 2.12
C PRO A 68 5.95 -7.19 2.46
N LYS A 69 5.41 -6.40 3.39
CA LYS A 69 5.94 -5.09 3.80
C LYS A 69 7.26 -5.17 4.56
N SER A 70 7.65 -6.37 4.98
CA SER A 70 8.95 -6.71 5.54
C SER A 70 9.00 -8.22 5.76
N VAL A 71 10.18 -8.80 5.54
CA VAL A 71 10.47 -10.13 6.09
C VAL A 71 10.66 -9.97 7.61
N PRO A 72 9.95 -10.74 8.47
CA PRO A 72 10.26 -10.73 9.89
C PRO A 72 11.69 -11.26 10.06
N PHE A 73 12.50 -10.52 10.83
CA PHE A 73 13.93 -10.73 11.08
C PHE A 73 14.25 -12.04 11.87
N SER A 74 13.36 -13.03 11.86
CA SER A 74 13.42 -14.21 12.74
C SER A 74 13.11 -15.50 12.00
N ILE A 75 13.63 -15.67 10.78
CA ILE A 75 13.51 -16.93 10.03
C ILE A 75 14.84 -17.68 10.11
N PRO A 76 14.87 -18.95 10.55
CA PRO A 76 16.11 -19.71 10.62
C PRO A 76 16.77 -19.88 9.24
N PHE A 77 18.10 -19.77 9.26
CA PHE A 77 19.05 -19.47 8.18
C PHE A 77 19.05 -20.38 6.93
N VAL A 78 18.11 -21.31 6.74
CA VAL A 78 18.24 -22.33 5.68
C VAL A 78 17.05 -22.48 4.71
N THR A 79 16.04 -21.59 4.76
CA THR A 79 14.99 -21.53 3.71
C THR A 79 14.79 -20.13 3.11
N PHE A 80 15.56 -19.14 3.57
CA PHE A 80 15.39 -17.73 3.20
C PHE A 80 15.70 -17.47 1.73
N ASP A 81 16.74 -18.09 1.19
CA ASP A 81 17.19 -17.83 -0.19
C ASP A 81 16.23 -18.38 -1.25
N TYR A 82 15.49 -19.45 -0.94
CA TYR A 82 14.64 -20.14 -1.92
C TYR A 82 13.21 -19.59 -2.02
N ILE A 83 12.66 -19.08 -0.91
CA ILE A 83 11.31 -18.47 -0.85
C ILE A 83 11.37 -16.97 -1.18
N SER A 84 12.49 -16.30 -0.90
CA SER A 84 12.67 -14.87 -1.14
C SER A 84 12.71 -14.50 -2.63
N ALA A 85 13.44 -15.25 -3.45
CA ALA A 85 13.69 -14.86 -4.84
C ALA A 85 12.53 -15.15 -5.81
N SER A 86 11.60 -16.04 -5.42
CA SER A 86 10.56 -16.56 -6.33
C SER A 86 9.15 -16.02 -6.05
N LEU A 87 8.95 -15.31 -4.92
CA LEU A 87 7.66 -14.72 -4.54
C LEU A 87 7.74 -13.22 -4.20
N LEU A 88 8.93 -12.64 -4.09
CA LEU A 88 9.11 -11.25 -3.68
C LEU A 88 9.68 -10.43 -4.82
N HIS A 89 8.81 -9.72 -5.52
CA HIS A 89 9.22 -8.65 -6.42
C HIS A 89 9.61 -7.41 -5.59
N TRP A 90 10.87 -7.36 -5.12
CA TRP A 90 11.42 -6.20 -4.40
C TRP A 90 12.81 -5.85 -4.90
N TRP A 91 13.18 -4.58 -4.73
CA TRP A 91 14.45 -4.03 -5.21
C TRP A 91 14.95 -2.93 -4.26
N GLU A 92 16.27 -2.82 -4.12
CA GLU A 92 16.95 -1.79 -3.34
C GLU A 92 18.03 -1.08 -4.17
N GLY A 93 18.22 0.21 -3.93
CA GLY A 93 19.18 1.04 -4.64
C GLY A 93 19.80 2.12 -3.78
N LYS A 94 21.12 2.30 -3.90
CA LYS A 94 21.86 3.39 -3.25
C LYS A 94 21.79 4.68 -4.09
N PRO A 95 22.06 5.85 -3.49
CA PRO A 95 22.16 7.11 -4.23
C PRO A 95 23.08 6.97 -5.44
N SER A 96 22.53 7.20 -6.63
CA SER A 96 23.18 6.96 -7.92
C SER A 96 22.35 7.58 -9.05
N LYS A 97 22.97 7.79 -10.21
CA LYS A 97 22.30 8.27 -11.43
C LYS A 97 22.61 7.33 -12.58
N PHE A 98 21.59 6.77 -13.23
CA PHE A 98 21.77 5.81 -14.33
C PHE A 98 20.57 5.80 -15.29
N PRO A 99 20.78 5.50 -16.58
CA PRO A 99 19.69 5.26 -17.52
C PRO A 99 19.00 3.92 -17.23
N TRP A 100 17.68 3.88 -17.41
CA TRP A 100 16.86 2.67 -17.25
C TRP A 100 15.83 2.57 -18.38
N THR A 101 15.54 1.34 -18.80
CA THR A 101 14.55 1.05 -19.84
C THR A 101 13.60 -0.03 -19.33
N PHE A 102 12.30 0.27 -19.35
CA PHE A 102 11.28 -0.66 -18.94
C PHE A 102 10.93 -1.61 -20.09
N THR A 103 11.20 -2.90 -19.95
CA THR A 103 10.89 -3.92 -20.97
C THR A 103 9.46 -4.46 -20.88
N LYS A 104 8.78 -4.15 -19.78
CA LYS A 104 7.41 -4.52 -19.43
C LYS A 104 6.75 -3.34 -18.73
N THR A 105 5.43 -3.33 -18.64
CA THR A 105 4.75 -2.35 -17.79
C THR A 105 5.08 -2.69 -16.34
N GLU A 106 5.74 -1.76 -15.64
CA GLU A 106 6.16 -1.94 -14.26
C GLU A 106 5.33 -1.05 -13.33
N THR A 107 4.56 -1.67 -12.45
CA THR A 107 3.92 -0.99 -11.32
C THR A 107 4.80 -1.15 -10.09
N MET A 108 5.23 -0.06 -9.49
CA MET A 108 6.08 -0.07 -8.29
C MET A 108 5.46 0.69 -7.13
N TYR A 109 5.77 0.25 -5.92
CA TYR A 109 5.45 0.93 -4.68
C TYR A 109 6.75 1.25 -3.93
N LEU A 110 7.03 2.53 -3.70
CA LEU A 110 8.21 2.96 -2.97
C LEU A 110 7.95 2.85 -1.46
N VAL A 111 8.63 1.89 -0.82
CA VAL A 111 8.56 1.71 0.64
C VAL A 111 9.41 2.78 1.33
N GLU A 112 10.56 3.12 0.74
CA GLU A 112 11.53 4.09 1.24
C GLU A 112 12.27 4.78 0.10
N GLY A 113 12.86 5.93 0.40
CA GLY A 113 13.74 6.68 -0.50
C GLY A 113 13.05 7.76 -1.33
N LYS A 114 13.86 8.35 -2.20
CA LYS A 114 13.47 9.45 -3.10
C LYS A 114 14.25 9.34 -4.40
N VAL A 115 13.53 9.50 -5.51
CA VAL A 115 14.07 9.41 -6.87
C VAL A 115 13.57 10.59 -7.69
N ILE A 116 14.49 11.21 -8.41
CA ILE A 116 14.18 12.14 -9.50
C ILE A 116 14.19 11.33 -10.79
N VAL A 117 13.11 11.39 -11.55
CA VAL A 117 12.94 10.71 -12.83
C VAL A 117 12.91 11.74 -13.94
N ASN A 118 13.76 11.56 -14.93
CA ASN A 118 13.72 12.30 -16.19
C ASN A 118 13.36 11.31 -17.31
N VAL A 119 12.39 11.64 -18.15
CA VAL A 119 11.89 10.76 -19.23
C VAL A 119 12.57 11.14 -20.54
N GLU A 120 13.03 10.15 -21.31
CA GLU A 120 13.67 10.40 -22.61
C GLU A 120 12.74 11.23 -23.52
N GLY A 121 13.28 12.31 -24.10
CA GLY A 121 12.50 13.29 -24.88
C GLY A 121 12.13 14.55 -24.10
N TYR A 122 12.34 14.57 -22.79
CA TYR A 122 12.15 15.72 -21.89
C TYR A 122 13.48 16.09 -21.20
N ASP A 123 14.42 16.60 -22.00
CA ASP A 123 15.83 16.76 -21.60
C ASP A 123 16.10 17.93 -20.64
N ASN A 124 15.13 18.82 -20.45
CA ASN A 124 15.27 19.94 -19.52
C ASN A 124 15.16 19.44 -18.07
N GLU A 125 16.08 19.88 -17.19
CA GLU A 125 16.06 19.48 -15.77
C GLU A 125 14.77 19.91 -15.05
N GLU A 126 14.12 20.98 -15.51
CA GLU A 126 12.84 21.49 -15.00
C GLU A 126 11.66 20.55 -15.28
N GLU A 127 11.80 19.61 -16.22
CA GLU A 127 10.75 18.67 -16.60
C GLU A 127 10.87 17.32 -15.88
N ALA A 128 11.95 17.13 -15.11
CA ALA A 128 12.09 15.98 -14.24
C ALA A 128 11.09 16.05 -13.07
N PHE A 129 10.62 14.89 -12.60
CA PHE A 129 9.68 14.82 -11.49
C PHE A 129 10.19 13.91 -10.39
N GLU A 130 9.71 14.17 -9.17
CA GLU A 130 10.12 13.42 -7.97
C GLU A 130 9.09 12.36 -7.59
N ILE A 131 9.55 11.16 -7.27
CA ILE A 131 8.78 10.10 -6.64
C ILE A 131 9.46 9.68 -5.34
N GLY A 132 8.69 9.28 -4.33
CA GLY A 132 9.23 8.96 -3.03
C GLY A 132 8.40 8.00 -2.22
N LYS A 133 8.81 7.79 -0.97
CA LYS A 133 8.12 6.91 -0.02
C LYS A 133 6.60 7.10 0.00
N GLY A 134 5.90 5.99 -0.18
CA GLY A 134 4.45 5.90 -0.19
C GLY A 134 3.82 6.06 -1.56
N ASP A 135 4.58 6.41 -2.60
CA ASP A 135 4.03 6.56 -3.95
C ASP A 135 3.88 5.18 -4.63
N VAL A 136 2.76 5.01 -5.34
CA VAL A 136 2.57 3.94 -6.33
C VAL A 136 2.75 4.56 -7.71
N VAL A 137 3.64 3.99 -8.52
CA VAL A 137 4.03 4.53 -9.81
C VAL A 137 3.92 3.45 -10.87
N VAL A 138 3.34 3.77 -12.02
CA VAL A 138 3.21 2.86 -13.17
C VAL A 138 4.00 3.44 -14.34
N PHE A 139 5.00 2.69 -14.78
CA PHE A 139 5.79 2.99 -15.97
C PHE A 139 5.33 2.08 -17.12
N PRO A 140 4.99 2.64 -18.29
CA PRO A 140 4.61 1.84 -19.43
C PRO A 140 5.81 1.11 -20.03
N LYS A 141 5.52 0.00 -20.71
CA LYS A 141 6.48 -0.76 -21.51
C LYS A 141 7.19 0.12 -22.55
N ASP A 142 8.46 -0.21 -22.79
CA ASP A 142 9.40 0.45 -23.70
C ASP A 142 9.74 1.91 -23.34
N MET A 143 9.33 2.38 -22.16
CA MET A 143 9.72 3.70 -21.67
C MET A 143 11.18 3.72 -21.22
N LYS A 144 11.86 4.82 -21.57
CA LYS A 144 13.25 5.09 -21.18
C LYS A 144 13.31 6.31 -20.29
N VAL A 145 14.12 6.21 -19.25
CA VAL A 145 14.23 7.23 -18.23
C VAL A 145 15.66 7.31 -17.72
N VAL A 146 16.06 8.46 -17.20
CA VAL A 146 17.23 8.61 -16.34
C VAL A 146 16.75 8.64 -14.90
N TRP A 147 17.15 7.62 -14.14
CA TRP A 147 16.91 7.53 -12.70
C TRP A 147 18.01 8.25 -11.95
N LYS A 148 17.63 9.14 -11.02
CA LYS A 148 18.53 9.75 -10.06
C LYS A 148 18.02 9.50 -8.65
N ILE A 149 18.63 8.53 -7.98
CA ILE A 149 18.35 8.18 -6.59
C ILE A 149 19.08 9.21 -5.71
N THR A 150 18.31 10.01 -4.98
CA THR A 150 18.84 11.03 -4.06
C THR A 150 18.93 10.51 -2.63
N GLU A 151 17.99 9.66 -2.24
CA GLU A 151 17.96 8.94 -0.96
C GLU A 151 17.83 7.45 -1.24
N ALA A 152 18.47 6.58 -0.45
CA ALA A 152 18.44 5.13 -0.69
C ALA A 152 16.99 4.61 -0.82
N VAL A 153 16.74 3.85 -1.89
CA VAL A 153 15.39 3.41 -2.27
C VAL A 153 15.20 1.96 -1.90
N LYS A 154 14.01 1.67 -1.39
CA LYS A 154 13.45 0.32 -1.31
C LYS A 154 12.08 0.33 -1.97
N LYS A 155 11.86 -0.56 -2.93
CA LYS A 155 10.58 -0.67 -3.63
C LYS A 155 10.13 -2.11 -3.76
N HIS A 156 8.82 -2.28 -3.87
CA HIS A 156 8.22 -3.45 -4.47
C HIS A 156 7.81 -3.14 -5.90
N TYR A 157 7.76 -4.14 -6.76
CA TYR A 157 7.35 -3.96 -8.15
C TYR A 157 6.48 -5.12 -8.62
N SER A 158 5.80 -4.94 -9.74
CA SER A 158 5.07 -5.99 -10.45
C SER A 158 5.21 -5.72 -11.94
N LEU A 159 5.47 -6.76 -12.72
CA LEU A 159 5.69 -6.67 -14.16
C LEU A 159 4.51 -7.28 -14.90
N GLU A 160 3.96 -6.54 -15.85
CA GLU A 160 2.86 -6.95 -16.73
C GLU A 160 3.33 -6.93 -18.20
N ASP A 161 2.92 -7.94 -18.98
CA ASP A 161 3.36 -8.17 -20.37
C ASP A 161 2.71 -7.27 -21.43
#